data_AF-A0A1V3XI72-F1
#
_entry.id   AF-A0A1V3XI72-F1
#
_cell.length_a   1.000
_cell.length_b   1.000
_cell.length_c   1.000
_cell.angle_alpha   90.00
_cell.angle_beta   90.00
_cell.angle_gamma   90.00
#
_symmetry.space_group_name_H-M   'P 1'
#
loop_
_entity.id
_entity.type
_entity.pdbx_description
1 polymer ?
#
loop_
_entity_poly.entity_id
_entity_poly.type
_entity_poly.pdbx_seq_one_letter_code
_entity_poly.pdbx_strand_id
1 'polypeptide(L)'
;MVTIGQRIAKAARATELADATNIAINDGSAAFQTVFHIHLHVLPRRNGDKLALAKAMVLRRDPDREATGRMLREALARIDTSQ
;
A
#
# COMPACT_ATOMS: atom_id res chain seq x y z
N MET A 1 -0.29 -8.25 12.43
CA MET A 1 -0.05 -7.63 11.10
C MET A 1 -1.32 -7.11 10.44
N VAL A 2 -2.41 -7.89 10.38
CA VAL A 2 -3.66 -7.50 9.68
C VAL A 2 -4.27 -6.19 10.20
N THR A 3 -4.35 -5.98 11.53
CA THR A 3 -4.86 -4.72 12.10
C THR A 3 -4.03 -3.50 11.67
N ILE A 4 -2.70 -3.63 11.65
CA ILE A 4 -1.79 -2.57 11.19
C ILE A 4 -1.97 -2.35 9.67
N GLY A 5 -2.07 -3.42 8.90
CA GLY A 5 -2.35 -3.36 7.46
C GLY A 5 -3.67 -2.64 7.15
N GLN A 6 -4.73 -2.93 7.92
CA GLN A 6 -6.01 -2.25 7.80
C GLN A 6 -5.91 -0.76 8.14
N ARG A 7 -5.15 -0.39 9.18
CA ARG A 7 -4.90 1.01 9.55
C ARG A 7 -4.17 1.77 8.44
N ILE A 8 -3.10 1.20 7.88
CA ILE A 8 -2.37 1.77 6.73
C ILE A 8 -3.30 1.87 5.51
N ALA A 9 -4.12 0.85 5.25
CA ALA A 9 -5.06 0.86 4.14
C ALA A 9 -6.15 1.93 4.27
N LYS A 10 -6.65 2.17 5.49
CA LYS A 10 -7.58 3.28 5.76
C LYS A 10 -6.91 4.63 5.50
N ALA A 11 -5.68 4.83 5.96
CA ALA A 11 -4.93 6.06 5.72
C ALA A 11 -4.70 6.29 4.21
N ALA A 12 -4.31 5.25 3.47
CA ALA A 12 -4.13 5.36 2.02
C ALA A 12 -5.42 5.72 1.28
N ARG A 13 -6.59 5.21 1.72
CA ARG A 13 -7.89 5.57 1.14
C ARG A 13 -8.44 6.93 1.57
N ALA A 14 -7.83 7.55 2.58
CA ALA A 14 -8.14 8.91 2.99
C ALA A 14 -7.34 9.96 2.20
N THR A 15 -6.57 9.54 1.19
CA THR A 15 -5.82 10.40 0.26
C THR A 15 -6.13 10.02 -1.18
N GLU A 16 -5.59 10.77 -2.13
CA GLU A 16 -5.66 10.50 -3.57
C GLU A 16 -4.88 9.25 -4.00
N LEU A 17 -4.16 8.60 -3.08
CA LEU A 17 -3.36 7.42 -3.38
C LEU A 17 -4.23 6.19 -3.69
N ALA A 18 -5.43 6.08 -3.10
CA ALA A 18 -6.24 4.88 -3.20
C ALA A 18 -7.75 5.13 -3.15
N ASP A 19 -8.48 4.47 -4.04
CA ASP A 19 -9.91 4.18 -3.87
C ASP A 19 -10.11 2.84 -3.13
N ALA A 20 -9.17 1.89 -3.33
CA ALA A 20 -9.18 0.56 -2.73
C ALA A 20 -7.75 0.07 -2.43
N THR A 21 -7.60 -1.07 -1.75
CA THR A 21 -6.27 -1.64 -1.43
C THR A 21 -6.25 -3.14 -1.61
N ASN A 22 -5.19 -3.68 -2.21
CA ASN A 22 -4.88 -5.11 -2.08
C ASN A 22 -4.08 -5.33 -0.78
N ILE A 23 -4.47 -6.33 0.00
CA ILE A 23 -3.73 -6.80 1.17
C ILE A 23 -3.20 -8.19 0.83
N ALA A 24 -1.88 -8.41 0.93
CA ALA A 24 -1.28 -9.68 0.55
C ALA A 24 -0.17 -10.09 1.52
N ILE A 25 -0.07 -11.39 1.78
CA ILE A 25 1.08 -12.05 2.39
C ILE A 25 1.52 -13.10 1.38
N ASN A 26 2.80 -13.08 1.03
CA ASN A 26 3.42 -14.10 0.21
C ASN A 26 4.16 -15.06 1.15
N ASP A 27 3.57 -16.23 1.42
CA ASP A 27 4.14 -17.25 2.29
C ASP A 27 4.87 -18.32 1.46
N GLY A 28 6.21 -18.23 1.45
CA GLY A 28 7.08 -19.12 0.69
C GLY A 28 7.43 -18.62 -0.71
N SER A 29 8.53 -19.13 -1.25
CA SER A 29 9.06 -18.75 -2.57
C SER A 29 8.06 -18.99 -3.70
N ALA A 30 7.31 -20.08 -3.65
CA ALA A 30 6.27 -20.42 -4.62
C ALA A 30 5.12 -19.39 -4.66
N ALA A 31 4.89 -18.67 -3.56
CA ALA A 31 3.92 -17.58 -3.47
C ALA A 31 4.53 -16.20 -3.75
N PHE A 32 5.70 -16.14 -4.40
CA PHE A 32 6.43 -14.91 -4.73
C PHE A 32 7.12 -14.21 -3.54
N GLN A 33 7.42 -14.92 -2.45
CA GLN A 33 8.26 -14.36 -1.39
C GLN A 33 9.73 -14.33 -1.83
N THR A 34 10.36 -13.17 -1.76
CA THR A 34 11.80 -12.99 -2.06
C THR A 34 12.61 -12.48 -0.85
N VAL A 35 11.92 -11.88 0.14
CA VAL A 35 12.51 -11.45 1.42
C VAL A 35 11.94 -12.34 2.53
N PHE A 36 12.79 -13.17 3.12
CA PHE A 36 12.44 -14.14 4.16
C PHE A 36 12.37 -13.53 5.57
N HIS A 37 11.65 -12.41 5.65
CA HIS A 37 11.17 -11.79 6.88
C HIS A 37 9.66 -11.60 6.69
N ILE A 38 8.81 -12.12 7.57
CA ILE A 38 7.35 -12.08 7.35
C ILE A 38 6.87 -10.62 7.19
N HIS A 39 6.23 -10.31 6.06
CA HIS A 39 5.72 -8.98 5.76
C HIS A 39 4.35 -9.05 5.09
N LEU A 40 3.57 -7.99 5.25
CA LEU A 40 2.26 -7.83 4.66
C LEU A 40 2.31 -6.62 3.74
N HIS A 41 1.96 -6.82 2.49
CA HIS A 41 1.83 -5.75 1.50
C HIS A 41 0.48 -5.05 1.67
N VAL A 42 0.53 -3.72 1.67
CA VAL A 42 -0.64 -2.86 1.46
C VAL A 42 -0.40 -2.13 0.15
N LEU A 43 -1.15 -2.49 -0.89
CA LEU A 43 -1.00 -1.93 -2.23
C LEU A 43 -2.19 -1.01 -2.55
N PRO A 44 -1.98 0.33 -2.58
CA PRO A 44 -2.95 1.31 -3.06
C PRO A 44 -3.45 1.00 -4.47
N ARG A 45 -4.77 1.13 -4.71
CA ARG A 45 -5.44 0.91 -5.99
C ARG A 45 -6.39 2.04 -6.30
N ARG A 46 -6.50 2.40 -7.58
CA ARG A 46 -7.44 3.42 -8.08
C ARG A 46 -8.38 2.82 -9.12
N ASN A 47 -9.59 3.36 -9.23
CA ASN A 47 -10.53 2.95 -10.26
C ASN A 47 -9.92 3.14 -11.65
N GLY A 48 -9.95 2.09 -12.47
CA GLY A 48 -9.38 2.11 -13.83
C GLY A 48 -7.85 1.92 -13.91
N ASP A 49 -7.14 1.65 -12.81
CA ASP A 49 -5.67 1.62 -12.78
C ASP A 49 -5.00 0.35 -13.38
N LYS A 50 -5.74 -0.54 -14.06
CA LYS A 50 -5.22 -1.86 -14.48
C LYS A 50 -3.91 -1.77 -15.27
N LEU A 51 -3.83 -0.82 -16.21
CA LEU A 51 -2.61 -0.59 -17.00
C LEU A 51 -1.47 -0.02 -16.15
N ALA A 52 -1.79 0.89 -15.22
CA ALA A 52 -0.82 1.45 -14.29
C ALA A 52 -0.27 0.37 -13.34
N LEU A 53 -1.12 -0.53 -12.85
CA LEU A 53 -0.71 -1.68 -12.04
C LEU A 53 0.22 -2.60 -12.83
N ALA A 54 -0.14 -2.96 -14.07
CA ALA A 54 0.72 -3.79 -14.91
C ALA A 54 2.10 -3.16 -15.13
N LYS A 55 2.14 -1.84 -15.40
CA LYS A 55 3.39 -1.08 -15.48
C LYS A 55 4.15 -1.07 -14.15
N ALA A 56 3.46 -0.87 -13.03
CA ALA A 56 4.07 -0.82 -11.69
C ALA A 56 4.70 -2.16 -11.29
N MET A 57 4.12 -3.29 -11.70
CA MET A 57 4.67 -4.62 -11.49
C MET A 57 6.03 -4.82 -12.19
N VAL A 58 6.27 -4.10 -13.30
CA VAL A 58 7.51 -4.15 -14.08
C VAL A 58 8.49 -3.07 -13.65
N LEU A 59 8.04 -1.81 -13.65
CA LEU A 59 8.89 -0.63 -13.43
C LEU A 59 9.20 -0.40 -11.94
N ARG A 60 8.29 -0.79 -11.04
CA ARG A 60 8.42 -0.68 -9.57
C ARG A 60 8.98 0.66 -9.09
N ARG A 61 8.56 1.77 -9.70
CA ARG A 61 9.11 3.11 -9.44
C ARG A 61 8.02 4.12 -9.17
N ASP A 62 8.08 4.70 -7.99
CA ASP A 62 7.35 5.92 -7.61
C ASP A 62 8.24 7.13 -7.99
N PRO A 63 7.72 8.15 -8.72
CA PRO A 63 8.46 9.34 -9.07
C PRO A 63 8.90 10.18 -7.86
N ASP A 64 8.17 10.16 -6.74
CA ASP A 64 8.50 10.88 -5.50
C ASP A 64 8.02 10.12 -4.24
N ARG A 65 8.86 9.19 -3.78
CA ARG A 65 8.60 8.39 -2.58
C ARG A 65 8.48 9.22 -1.30
N GLU A 66 9.16 10.37 -1.23
CA GLU A 66 9.13 11.21 -0.03
C GLU A 66 7.80 11.95 0.09
N ALA A 67 7.28 12.46 -1.03
CA ALA A 67 5.93 13.02 -1.06
C ALA A 67 4.87 11.96 -0.71
N THR A 68 4.93 10.76 -1.33
CA THR A 68 4.03 9.65 -1.00
C THR A 68 4.10 9.28 0.49
N GLY A 69 5.31 9.19 1.04
CA GLY A 69 5.53 8.91 2.46
C GLY A 69 4.96 9.98 3.39
N ARG A 70 5.13 11.28 3.06
CA ARG A 70 4.53 12.38 3.83
C ARG A 70 3.01 12.31 3.83
N MET A 71 2.38 12.14 2.66
CA MET A 71 0.92 12.03 2.55
C MET A 71 0.36 10.91 3.41
N LEU A 72 1.00 9.73 3.41
CA LEU A 72 0.57 8.61 4.24
C LEU A 72 0.75 8.89 5.74
N ARG A 73 1.86 9.51 6.16
CA ARG A 73 2.09 9.87 7.57
C ARG A 73 1.07 10.90 8.08
N GLU A 74 0.77 11.91 7.28
CA GLU A 74 -0.25 12.91 7.62
C GLU A 74 -1.65 12.29 7.70
N ALA A 75 -2.00 11.41 6.76
CA ALA A 75 -3.27 10.69 6.79
C ALA A 75 -3.39 9.77 8.02
N LEU A 76 -2.32 9.07 8.38
CA LEU A 76 -2.25 8.26 9.61
C LEU A 76 -2.51 9.11 10.85
N ALA A 77 -1.85 10.27 10.97
CA ALA A 77 -2.04 11.16 12.10
C ALA A 77 -3.50 11.65 12.24
N ARG A 78 -4.16 11.96 11.12
CA ARG A 78 -5.57 12.38 11.10
C ARG A 78 -6.52 11.27 11.53
N ILE A 79 -6.33 10.04 11.05
CA ILE A 79 -7.24 8.94 11.41
C ILE A 79 -7.09 8.52 12.88
N ASP A 80 -5.88 8.63 13.44
CA ASP A 80 -5.62 8.31 14.84
C ASP A 80 -6.29 9.30 15.80
N THR A 81 -6.49 10.56 15.38
CA THR A 81 -7.21 11.57 16.17
C THR A 81 -8.73 11.45 16.08
N SER A 82 -9.23 10.67 15.11
CA SER A 82 -10.67 10.42 14.88
C SER A 82 -11.19 9.10 15.46
N GLN A 83 -10.31 8.31 16.09
CA GLN A 83 -10.60 7.04 16.78
C GLN A 83 -10.75 7.30 18.28
#